data_AF-A0A3C0BNV1-F1
#
_entry.id   AF-A0A3C0BNV1-F1
#
_cell.length_a   1.000
_cell.length_b   1.000
_cell.length_c   1.000
_cell.angle_alpha   90.00
_cell.angle_beta   90.00
_cell.angle_gamma   90.00
#
_symmetry.space_group_name_H-M   'P 1'
#
loop_
_entity.id
_entity.type
_entity.pdbx_description
1 polymer ?
#
loop_
_entity_poly.entity_id
_entity_poly.type
_entity_poly.pdbx_seq_one_letter_code
_entity_poly.pdbx_strand_id
1 'polypeptide(L)'
;MNRKLRFLLIFFMFFSAAPFFSQDGGESLSLTEIDMLIHDTNYDKALAQLHLYIEKYPGQFDEAQKRIKKIMDARNRYTVLANTLIDVIQNDPGNDEKILALTNQLEALEKHPTEKQLTFIRDAKVAAQFNYYRAKFTEIMKSSADLTRRENYSGSVDTVRSGFYMYQEDFFEQNTAQNIVEPVRLSLDRIDRRIASYKTLQPRLNEAVNVFIRAVKTKDSVQAESAFKNVQSVYAEYADIRNDTCAAGWRLQSVFDEMKKADPELTDASFLPFMQRFLFGIGSIPDAGIVAAMDYEWDVLTKRMETEIYSAMYDNADSFNKSAAGNIFAGYTVPSRLPLDSLIKFASLENSVRGLYSLLKTNDGDAPVDKLADFSVSTDYAVGLSKRIITLLSDSNGMLAVKAKALSPAVPSDPAAAELNGNTYASDLIAAALELEKNTAGGAGKILLESEWAVPYVQLKDRQLS
;
A
#
# COMPACT_ATOMS: atom_id res chain seq x y z
N MET A 1 -59.62 13.34 -11.83
CA MET A 1 -59.85 12.74 -10.50
C MET A 1 -58.69 11.78 -10.23
N ASN A 2 -57.66 12.25 -9.52
CA ASN A 2 -56.28 11.73 -9.65
C ASN A 2 -55.84 10.92 -8.43
N ARG A 3 -55.02 9.88 -8.68
CA ARG A 3 -54.52 8.85 -7.75
C ARG A 3 -54.00 9.35 -6.39
N LYS A 4 -53.69 10.64 -6.26
CA LYS A 4 -53.26 11.35 -5.04
C LYS A 4 -54.34 11.43 -3.95
N LEU A 5 -55.63 11.30 -4.29
CA LEU A 5 -56.71 11.33 -3.30
C LEU A 5 -57.12 9.95 -2.77
N ARG A 6 -56.61 8.86 -3.36
CA ARG A 6 -56.89 7.49 -2.88
C ARG A 6 -56.05 7.06 -1.68
N PHE A 7 -54.90 7.70 -1.44
CA PHE A 7 -54.07 7.45 -0.25
C PHE A 7 -54.54 8.25 0.98
N LEU A 8 -55.19 9.39 0.78
CA LEU A 8 -55.67 10.25 1.87
C LEU A 8 -56.97 9.75 2.52
N LEU A 9 -57.73 8.90 1.81
CA LEU A 9 -59.01 8.34 2.27
C LEU A 9 -58.90 6.92 2.87
N ILE A 10 -57.71 6.31 2.88
CA ILE A 10 -57.45 5.05 3.59
C ILE A 10 -56.94 5.33 5.02
N PHE A 11 -56.52 6.57 5.33
CA PHE A 11 -56.00 6.90 6.67
C PHE A 11 -57.09 7.28 7.71
N PHE A 12 -58.32 7.57 7.28
CA PHE A 12 -59.44 7.85 8.20
C PHE A 12 -60.12 6.58 8.76
N MET A 13 -59.65 5.39 8.36
CA MET A 13 -60.05 4.10 8.94
C MET A 13 -59.04 3.55 9.96
N PHE A 14 -58.08 4.35 10.43
CA PHE A 14 -57.15 3.97 11.50
C PHE A 14 -57.76 4.00 12.91
N PHE A 15 -59.05 4.33 13.02
CA PHE A 15 -59.86 4.18 14.23
C PHE A 15 -60.90 3.05 14.09
N SER A 16 -60.66 2.07 13.21
CA SER A 16 -61.44 0.83 13.26
C SER A 16 -60.98 0.04 14.49
N ALA A 17 -61.82 0.11 15.53
CA ALA A 17 -61.86 -0.82 16.62
C ALA A 17 -61.58 -2.23 16.11
N ALA A 18 -60.39 -2.76 16.38
CA ALA A 18 -60.23 -4.20 16.42
C ALA A 18 -61.23 -4.70 17.49
N PRO A 19 -61.97 -5.78 17.23
CA PRO A 19 -62.88 -6.32 18.23
C PRO A 19 -62.05 -6.54 19.49
N PHE A 20 -62.51 -5.97 20.61
CA PHE A 20 -62.13 -6.42 21.92
C PHE A 20 -62.32 -7.94 21.89
N PHE A 21 -61.23 -8.69 21.71
CA PHE A 21 -61.22 -10.10 22.03
C PHE A 21 -61.51 -10.12 23.53
N SER A 22 -62.72 -10.52 23.89
CA SER A 22 -63.04 -10.92 25.25
C SER A 22 -62.14 -12.11 25.57
N GLN A 23 -60.96 -11.82 26.10
CA GLN A 23 -60.12 -12.82 26.71
C GLN A 23 -60.71 -13.07 28.09
N ASP A 24 -61.24 -14.28 28.27
CA ASP A 24 -61.75 -14.79 29.54
C ASP A 24 -60.85 -14.41 30.71
N GLY A 25 -61.43 -13.74 31.71
CA GLY A 25 -61.11 -13.86 33.14
C GLY A 25 -59.65 -13.78 33.61
N GLY A 26 -58.74 -13.17 32.84
CA GLY A 26 -57.35 -13.02 33.24
C GLY A 26 -57.21 -12.04 34.42
N GLU A 27 -56.44 -12.42 35.44
CA GLU A 27 -56.18 -11.56 36.59
C GLU A 27 -55.50 -10.25 36.13
N SER A 28 -56.07 -9.10 36.50
CA SER A 28 -55.50 -7.79 36.17
C SER A 28 -54.10 -7.64 36.75
N LEU A 29 -53.12 -7.27 35.92
CA LEU A 29 -51.78 -6.94 36.39
C LEU A 29 -51.78 -5.77 37.38
N SER A 30 -50.80 -5.73 38.27
CA SER A 30 -50.54 -4.56 39.13
C SER A 30 -50.08 -3.35 38.31
N LEU A 31 -50.21 -2.13 38.85
CA LEU A 31 -49.70 -0.92 38.19
C LEU A 31 -48.18 -0.99 37.93
N THR A 32 -47.41 -1.67 38.79
CA THR A 32 -45.97 -1.86 38.60
C THR A 32 -45.68 -2.75 37.39
N GLU A 33 -46.45 -3.83 37.19
CA GLU A 33 -46.30 -4.69 36.02
C GLU A 33 -46.75 -3.99 34.73
N ILE A 34 -47.79 -3.17 34.82
CA ILE A 34 -48.20 -2.30 33.71
C ILE A 34 -47.10 -1.27 33.40
N ASP A 35 -46.42 -0.71 34.41
CA ASP A 35 -45.31 0.21 34.21
C ASP A 35 -44.13 -0.46 33.49
N MET A 36 -43.89 -1.76 33.73
CA MET A 36 -42.91 -2.54 32.94
C MET A 36 -43.34 -2.67 31.48
N LEU A 37 -44.62 -2.96 31.20
CA LEU A 37 -45.12 -3.00 29.83
C LEU A 37 -44.99 -1.65 29.12
N ILE A 38 -45.22 -0.54 29.83
CA ILE A 38 -45.04 0.82 29.30
C ILE A 38 -43.55 1.10 29.04
N HIS A 39 -42.67 0.69 29.95
CA HIS A 39 -41.22 0.82 29.78
C HIS A 39 -40.70 0.04 28.57
N ASP A 40 -41.24 -1.16 28.35
CA ASP A 40 -40.89 -2.02 27.23
C ASP A 40 -41.66 -1.66 25.95
N THR A 41 -42.36 -0.52 25.94
CA THR A 41 -43.14 0.01 24.80
C THR A 41 -44.27 -0.91 24.32
N ASN A 42 -44.65 -1.91 25.11
CA ASN A 42 -45.76 -2.80 24.81
C ASN A 42 -47.12 -2.13 25.12
N TYR A 43 -47.38 -1.03 24.41
CA TYR A 43 -48.46 -0.10 24.70
C TYR A 43 -49.84 -0.70 24.49
N ASP A 44 -50.03 -1.58 23.50
CA ASP A 44 -51.33 -2.23 23.28
C ASP A 44 -51.70 -3.15 24.47
N LYS A 45 -50.73 -3.95 24.95
CA LYS A 45 -50.93 -4.79 26.13
C LYS A 45 -51.09 -3.95 27.40
N ALA A 46 -50.32 -2.87 27.54
CA ALA A 46 -50.44 -1.95 28.67
C ALA A 46 -51.82 -1.29 28.72
N LEU A 47 -52.36 -0.82 27.59
CA LEU A 47 -53.71 -0.23 27.51
C LEU A 47 -54.81 -1.24 27.84
N ALA A 48 -54.70 -2.48 27.33
CA ALA A 48 -55.64 -3.55 27.66
C ALA A 48 -55.64 -3.87 29.16
N GLN A 49 -54.46 -3.91 29.79
CA GLN A 49 -54.33 -4.17 31.23
C GLN A 49 -54.78 -2.99 32.09
N LEU A 50 -54.54 -1.74 31.65
CA LEU A 50 -55.08 -0.55 32.30
C LEU A 50 -56.61 -0.52 32.29
N HIS A 51 -57.24 -0.99 31.22
CA HIS A 51 -58.70 -1.12 31.15
C HIS A 51 -59.23 -2.11 32.20
N LEU A 52 -58.66 -3.33 32.27
CA LEU A 52 -59.02 -4.33 33.29
C LEU A 52 -58.74 -3.83 34.72
N TYR A 53 -57.66 -3.08 34.91
CA TYR A 53 -57.31 -2.49 36.21
C TYR A 53 -58.34 -1.46 36.68
N ILE A 54 -58.80 -0.59 35.78
CA ILE A 54 -59.84 0.42 36.08
C ILE A 54 -61.16 -0.26 36.45
N GLU A 55 -61.54 -1.34 35.76
CA GLU A 55 -62.76 -2.09 36.07
C GLU A 55 -62.72 -2.72 37.46
N LYS A 56 -61.55 -3.25 37.87
CA LYS A 56 -61.36 -3.87 39.20
C LYS A 56 -61.19 -2.85 40.33
N TYR A 57 -60.55 -1.71 40.05
CA TYR A 57 -60.20 -0.69 41.04
C TYR A 57 -60.63 0.74 40.60
N PRO A 58 -61.94 1.04 40.53
CA PRO A 58 -62.43 2.32 40.02
C PRO A 58 -61.95 3.54 40.81
N GLY A 59 -61.65 3.40 42.11
CA GLY A 59 -61.10 4.47 42.95
C GLY A 59 -59.66 4.88 42.60
N GLN A 60 -58.96 4.11 41.75
CA GLN A 60 -57.61 4.43 41.26
C GLN A 60 -57.59 4.93 39.81
N PHE A 61 -58.75 5.39 39.30
CA PHE A 61 -58.89 5.87 37.93
C PHE A 61 -57.84 6.92 37.54
N ASP A 62 -57.57 7.88 38.42
CA ASP A 62 -56.60 8.96 38.16
C ASP A 62 -55.17 8.42 37.90
N GLU A 63 -54.77 7.37 38.62
CA GLU A 63 -53.44 6.74 38.48
C GLU A 63 -53.32 5.94 37.17
N ALA A 64 -54.42 5.31 36.74
CA ALA A 64 -54.50 4.68 35.43
C ALA A 64 -54.52 5.73 34.31
N GLN A 65 -55.25 6.84 34.48
CA GLN A 65 -55.35 7.92 33.51
C GLN A 65 -53.99 8.60 33.25
N LYS A 66 -53.16 8.79 34.29
CA LYS A 66 -51.78 9.29 34.13
C LYS A 66 -50.95 8.39 33.20
N ARG A 67 -51.06 7.07 33.34
CA ARG A 67 -50.36 6.08 32.51
C ARG A 67 -50.89 6.06 31.08
N ILE A 68 -52.21 6.09 30.90
CA ILE A 68 -52.83 6.24 29.58
C ILE A 68 -52.30 7.50 28.88
N LYS A 69 -52.25 8.64 29.58
CA LYS A 69 -51.70 9.88 29.04
C LYS A 69 -50.24 9.72 28.62
N LYS A 70 -49.41 9.10 29.46
CA LYS A 70 -47.99 8.81 29.13
C LYS A 70 -47.85 7.97 27.85
N ILE A 71 -48.69 6.94 27.68
CA ILE A 71 -48.73 6.12 26.47
C ILE A 71 -49.14 6.97 25.24
N MET A 72 -50.18 7.79 25.37
CA MET A 72 -50.67 8.64 24.28
C MET A 72 -49.62 9.68 23.86
N ASP A 73 -48.93 10.29 24.83
CA ASP A 73 -47.85 11.25 24.56
C ASP A 73 -46.69 10.57 23.80
N ALA A 74 -46.32 9.34 24.16
CA ALA A 74 -45.29 8.56 23.46
C ALA A 74 -45.72 8.23 22.02
N ARG A 75 -46.95 7.76 21.82
CA ARG A 75 -47.51 7.47 20.48
C ARG A 75 -47.61 8.72 19.61
N ASN A 76 -47.95 9.87 20.19
CA ASN A 76 -47.98 11.13 19.48
C ASN A 76 -46.58 11.54 19.02
N ARG A 77 -45.56 11.39 19.88
CA ARG A 77 -44.16 11.64 19.48
C ARG A 77 -43.71 10.75 18.31
N TYR A 78 -44.02 9.46 18.38
CA TYR A 78 -43.74 8.52 17.29
C TYR A 78 -44.43 8.96 15.98
N THR A 79 -45.71 9.34 16.06
CA THR A 79 -46.48 9.81 14.90
C THR A 79 -45.89 11.08 14.27
N VAL A 80 -45.49 12.05 15.10
CA VAL A 80 -44.84 13.28 14.64
C VAL A 80 -43.52 12.96 13.93
N LEU A 81 -42.69 12.07 14.49
CA LEU A 81 -41.44 11.64 13.87
C LEU A 81 -41.67 10.88 12.56
N ALA A 82 -42.65 9.97 12.51
CA ALA A 82 -42.99 9.23 11.30
C ALA A 82 -43.46 10.16 10.18
N ASN A 83 -44.28 11.16 10.50
CA ASN A 83 -44.69 12.19 9.54
C ASN A 83 -43.52 13.06 9.09
N THR A 84 -42.60 13.38 9.99
CA THR A 84 -41.37 14.11 9.65
C THR A 84 -40.49 13.30 8.71
N LEU A 85 -40.36 11.99 8.95
CA LEU A 85 -39.64 11.08 8.06
C LEU A 85 -40.28 11.04 6.67
N ILE A 86 -41.61 10.92 6.59
CA ILE A 86 -42.35 10.96 5.31
C ILE A 86 -42.10 12.29 4.58
N ASP A 87 -42.15 13.42 5.29
CA ASP A 87 -41.91 14.75 4.72
C ASP A 87 -40.50 14.87 4.13
N VAL A 88 -39.47 14.42 4.88
CA VAL A 88 -38.08 14.42 4.39
C VAL A 88 -37.93 13.53 3.17
N ILE A 89 -38.50 12.31 3.17
CA ILE A 89 -38.45 11.42 2.01
C ILE A 89 -39.13 12.03 0.78
N GLN A 90 -40.19 12.83 0.95
CA GLN A 90 -40.92 13.43 -0.17
C GLN A 90 -40.26 14.71 -0.69
N ASN A 91 -39.76 15.55 0.20
CA ASN A 91 -39.36 16.92 -0.12
C ASN A 91 -37.84 17.15 -0.09
N ASP A 92 -37.09 16.29 0.60
CA ASP A 92 -35.62 16.31 0.71
C ASP A 92 -35.03 14.89 0.69
N PRO A 93 -35.34 14.07 -0.34
CA PRO A 93 -34.95 12.65 -0.37
C PRO A 93 -33.43 12.41 -0.41
N GLY A 94 -32.61 13.42 -0.70
CA GLY A 94 -31.15 13.33 -0.69
C GLY A 94 -30.52 13.57 0.68
N ASN A 95 -31.32 13.92 1.69
CA ASN A 95 -30.84 14.14 3.04
C ASN A 95 -30.80 12.84 3.84
N ASP A 96 -29.98 11.90 3.33
CA ASP A 96 -29.90 10.53 3.85
C ASP A 96 -29.48 10.52 5.33
N GLU A 97 -28.63 11.45 5.77
CA GLU A 97 -28.23 11.60 7.18
C GLU A 97 -29.45 11.88 8.09
N LYS A 98 -30.33 12.79 7.67
CA LYS A 98 -31.55 13.12 8.41
C LYS A 98 -32.55 11.97 8.37
N ILE A 99 -32.69 11.28 7.23
CA ILE A 99 -33.53 10.09 7.11
C ILE A 99 -33.08 9.02 8.10
N LEU A 100 -31.76 8.74 8.17
CA LEU A 100 -31.17 7.78 9.11
C LEU A 100 -31.37 8.17 10.57
N ALA A 101 -31.16 9.45 10.91
CA ALA A 101 -31.38 9.94 12.26
C ALA A 101 -32.83 9.76 12.70
N LEU A 102 -33.80 10.03 11.80
CA LEU A 102 -35.23 9.84 12.07
C LEU A 102 -35.61 8.37 12.19
N THR A 103 -35.10 7.47 11.34
CA THR A 103 -35.37 6.03 11.46
C THR A 103 -34.83 5.46 12.76
N ASN A 104 -33.60 5.83 13.16
CA ASN A 104 -33.01 5.38 14.42
C ASN A 104 -33.81 5.88 15.64
N GLN A 105 -34.32 7.11 15.59
CA GLN A 105 -35.20 7.64 16.65
C GLN A 105 -36.53 6.89 16.73
N LEU A 106 -37.12 6.51 15.59
CA LEU A 106 -38.34 5.72 15.55
C LEU A 106 -38.13 4.31 16.13
N GLU A 107 -37.03 3.63 15.75
CA GLU A 107 -36.66 2.31 16.29
C GLU A 107 -36.41 2.37 17.81
N ALA A 108 -35.82 3.45 18.32
CA ALA A 108 -35.58 3.61 19.76
C ALA A 108 -36.85 3.91 20.58
N LEU A 109 -37.88 4.50 19.97
CA LEU A 109 -39.11 4.91 20.66
C LEU A 109 -40.15 3.80 20.81
N GLU A 110 -40.14 2.82 19.91
CA GLU A 110 -41.11 1.73 19.87
C GLU A 110 -40.40 0.42 19.52
N LYS A 111 -40.29 -0.48 20.51
CA LYS A 111 -39.67 -1.80 20.35
C LYS A 111 -40.63 -2.84 19.79
N HIS A 112 -41.93 -2.54 19.78
CA HIS A 112 -42.98 -3.42 19.27
C HIS A 112 -43.84 -2.75 18.18
N PRO A 113 -43.24 -2.27 17.07
CA PRO A 113 -44.00 -1.65 15.99
C PRO A 113 -44.88 -2.67 15.26
N THR A 114 -45.94 -2.19 14.61
CA THR A 114 -46.73 -3.02 13.70
C THR A 114 -45.88 -3.44 12.48
N GLU A 115 -46.21 -4.56 11.84
CA GLU A 115 -45.48 -5.07 10.65
C GLU A 115 -45.34 -4.02 9.53
N LYS A 116 -46.38 -3.20 9.33
CA LYS A 116 -46.36 -2.11 8.33
C LYS A 116 -45.39 -0.98 8.72
N GLN A 117 -45.37 -0.60 10.00
CA GLN A 117 -44.44 0.41 10.51
C GLN A 117 -43.00 -0.09 10.42
N LEU A 118 -42.76 -1.35 10.80
CA LEU A 118 -41.47 -2.01 10.69
C LEU A 118 -40.97 -2.00 9.24
N THR A 119 -41.83 -2.41 8.29
CA THR A 119 -41.49 -2.45 6.85
C THR A 119 -41.15 -1.05 6.33
N PHE A 120 -41.97 -0.04 6.65
CA PHE A 120 -41.72 1.35 6.23
C PHE A 120 -40.38 1.89 6.76
N ILE A 121 -40.10 1.72 8.06
CA ILE A 121 -38.86 2.17 8.68
C ILE A 121 -37.66 1.46 8.07
N ARG A 122 -37.76 0.13 7.93
CA ARG A 122 -36.69 -0.69 7.35
C ARG A 122 -36.38 -0.26 5.91
N ASP A 123 -37.40 -0.11 5.07
CA ASP A 123 -37.20 0.24 3.67
C ASP A 123 -36.62 1.66 3.51
N ALA A 124 -37.07 2.61 4.34
CA ALA A 124 -36.51 3.96 4.40
C ALA A 124 -35.04 3.95 4.88
N LYS A 125 -34.75 3.18 5.93
CA LYS A 125 -33.41 3.04 6.51
C LYS A 125 -32.44 2.43 5.49
N VAL A 126 -32.79 1.31 4.87
CA VAL A 126 -31.93 0.63 3.88
C VAL A 126 -31.59 1.56 2.71
N ALA A 127 -32.58 2.27 2.17
CA ALA A 127 -32.36 3.20 1.06
C ALA A 127 -31.40 4.35 1.45
N ALA A 128 -31.64 4.97 2.61
CA ALA A 128 -30.80 6.07 3.09
C ALA A 128 -29.40 5.60 3.52
N GLN A 129 -29.28 4.44 4.17
CA GLN A 129 -27.99 3.85 4.57
C GLN A 129 -27.10 3.66 3.34
N PHE A 130 -27.67 3.10 2.27
CA PHE A 130 -26.93 2.88 1.02
C PHE A 130 -26.37 4.18 0.43
N ASN A 131 -27.21 5.20 0.25
CA ASN A 131 -26.78 6.46 -0.33
C ASN A 131 -25.79 7.21 0.57
N TYR A 132 -26.08 7.28 1.87
CA TYR A 132 -25.23 7.93 2.87
C TYR A 132 -23.85 7.28 2.92
N TYR A 133 -23.77 5.96 3.09
CA TYR A 133 -22.50 5.26 3.18
C TYR A 133 -21.73 5.27 1.86
N ARG A 134 -22.41 5.26 0.71
CA ARG A 134 -21.74 5.45 -0.58
C ARG A 134 -21.10 6.83 -0.71
N ALA A 135 -21.80 7.88 -0.28
CA ALA A 135 -21.27 9.25 -0.28
C ALA A 135 -20.08 9.36 0.68
N LYS A 136 -20.23 8.89 1.92
CA LYS A 136 -19.17 8.91 2.94
C LYS A 136 -17.96 8.07 2.57
N PHE A 137 -18.17 6.87 2.01
CA PHE A 137 -17.09 6.05 1.48
C PHE A 137 -16.29 6.81 0.42
N THR A 138 -16.97 7.46 -0.53
CA THR A 138 -16.31 8.24 -1.59
C THR A 138 -15.51 9.41 -1.01
N GLU A 139 -16.07 10.12 -0.03
CA GLU A 139 -15.40 11.21 0.69
C GLU A 139 -14.11 10.73 1.37
N ILE A 140 -14.20 9.65 2.15
CA ILE A 140 -13.07 9.05 2.87
C ILE A 140 -11.98 8.62 1.89
N MET A 141 -12.34 7.91 0.82
CA MET A 141 -11.36 7.42 -0.15
C MET A 141 -10.66 8.55 -0.90
N LYS A 142 -11.38 9.62 -1.29
CA LYS A 142 -10.77 10.80 -1.90
C LYS A 142 -9.80 11.50 -0.93
N SER A 143 -10.23 11.68 0.32
CA SER A 143 -9.39 12.30 1.35
C SER A 143 -8.13 11.49 1.62
N SER A 144 -8.24 10.16 1.68
CA SER A 144 -7.10 9.23 1.77
C SER A 144 -6.14 9.41 0.60
N ALA A 145 -6.61 9.35 -0.65
CA ALA A 145 -5.75 9.57 -1.82
C ALA A 145 -5.02 10.93 -1.79
N ASP A 146 -5.72 11.99 -1.38
CA ASP A 146 -5.11 13.32 -1.26
C ASP A 146 -4.01 13.36 -0.18
N LEU A 147 -4.22 12.69 0.96
CA LEU A 147 -3.22 12.56 2.01
C LEU A 147 -2.03 11.72 1.56
N THR A 148 -2.27 10.58 0.89
CA THR A 148 -1.24 9.71 0.32
C THR A 148 -0.34 10.49 -0.64
N ARG A 149 -0.94 11.25 -1.57
CA ARG A 149 -0.19 12.06 -2.56
C ARG A 149 0.57 13.24 -1.96
N ARG A 150 0.18 13.69 -0.76
CA ARG A 150 0.90 14.69 0.04
C ARG A 150 1.90 14.06 0.99
N GLU A 151 2.15 12.76 0.86
CA GLU A 151 3.08 11.98 1.69
C GLU A 151 2.69 11.95 3.18
N ASN A 152 1.43 12.26 3.51
CA ASN A 152 0.88 12.04 4.83
C ASN A 152 0.25 10.65 4.91
N TYR A 153 1.09 9.62 4.84
CA TYR A 153 0.63 8.24 4.76
C TYR A 153 -0.06 7.77 6.05
N SER A 154 0.44 8.18 7.22
CA SER A 154 -0.22 7.89 8.51
C SER A 154 -1.61 8.52 8.60
N GLY A 155 -1.75 9.78 8.14
CA GLY A 155 -3.06 10.43 8.07
C GLY A 155 -3.99 9.71 7.09
N SER A 156 -3.48 9.27 5.95
CA SER A 156 -4.26 8.51 4.95
C SER A 156 -4.85 7.24 5.54
N VAL A 157 -4.05 6.41 6.23
CA VAL A 157 -4.54 5.16 6.84
C VAL A 157 -5.55 5.42 7.96
N ASP A 158 -5.36 6.48 8.77
CA ASP A 158 -6.30 6.88 9.81
C ASP A 158 -7.65 7.33 9.21
N THR A 159 -7.60 8.11 8.12
CA THR A 159 -8.79 8.54 7.39
C THR A 159 -9.57 7.36 6.85
N VAL A 160 -8.92 6.39 6.21
CA VAL A 160 -9.58 5.16 5.75
C VAL A 160 -10.19 4.39 6.91
N ARG A 161 -9.44 4.22 8.00
CA ARG A 161 -9.88 3.49 9.19
C ARG A 161 -11.11 4.10 9.85
N SER A 162 -11.30 5.42 9.71
CA SER A 162 -12.51 6.09 10.20
C SER A 162 -13.81 5.61 9.53
N GLY A 163 -13.72 4.95 8.36
CA GLY A 163 -14.85 4.39 7.64
C GLY A 163 -15.29 2.99 8.07
N PHE A 164 -14.54 2.31 8.94
CA PHE A 164 -14.79 0.90 9.29
C PHE A 164 -16.10 0.64 10.04
N TYR A 165 -16.81 1.67 10.47
CA TYR A 165 -18.11 1.52 11.13
C TYR A 165 -19.25 1.19 10.15
N MET A 166 -19.10 1.51 8.86
CA MET A 166 -20.17 1.39 7.87
C MET A 166 -20.65 -0.05 7.77
N TYR A 167 -21.92 -0.31 8.07
CA TYR A 167 -22.56 -1.64 8.12
C TYR A 167 -21.98 -2.63 9.14
N GLN A 168 -21.05 -2.21 10.02
CA GLN A 168 -20.41 -3.11 10.97
C GLN A 168 -21.41 -3.64 12.01
N GLU A 169 -22.22 -2.76 12.57
CA GLU A 169 -23.26 -3.11 13.55
C GLU A 169 -24.27 -4.08 12.92
N ASP A 170 -24.86 -3.71 11.78
CA ASP A 170 -25.78 -4.56 11.02
C ASP A 170 -25.20 -5.96 10.76
N PHE A 171 -23.91 -6.05 10.39
CA PHE A 171 -23.23 -7.33 10.17
C PHE A 171 -23.19 -8.20 11.42
N PHE A 172 -22.80 -7.66 12.57
CA PHE A 172 -22.67 -8.43 13.81
C PHE A 172 -24.02 -8.71 14.50
N GLU A 173 -25.05 -7.91 14.23
CA GLU A 173 -26.42 -8.20 14.67
C GLU A 173 -27.05 -9.33 13.86
N GLN A 174 -26.86 -9.33 12.54
CA GLN A 174 -27.47 -10.29 11.63
C GLN A 174 -26.74 -11.65 11.61
N ASN A 175 -25.49 -11.70 12.07
CA ASN A 175 -24.67 -12.91 12.06
C ASN A 175 -24.27 -13.30 13.48
N THR A 176 -24.64 -14.51 13.91
CA THR A 176 -24.29 -15.05 15.24
C THR A 176 -23.38 -16.28 15.17
N ALA A 177 -23.21 -16.87 13.99
CA ALA A 177 -22.41 -18.07 13.79
C ALA A 177 -20.91 -17.77 13.99
N GLN A 178 -20.28 -18.47 14.95
CA GLN A 178 -18.89 -18.23 15.36
C GLN A 178 -17.88 -18.41 14.22
N ASN A 179 -18.13 -19.33 13.29
CA ASN A 179 -17.29 -19.54 12.11
C ASN A 179 -17.30 -18.34 11.13
N ILE A 180 -18.26 -17.43 11.25
CA ILE A 180 -18.36 -16.20 10.45
C ILE A 180 -17.86 -15.00 11.24
N VAL A 181 -18.35 -14.79 12.47
CA VAL A 181 -18.06 -13.56 13.23
C VAL A 181 -16.63 -13.52 13.78
N GLU A 182 -16.08 -14.66 14.21
CA GLU A 182 -14.77 -14.69 14.86
C GLU A 182 -13.62 -14.38 13.88
N PRO A 183 -13.57 -14.97 12.67
CA PRO A 183 -12.56 -14.57 11.68
C PRO A 183 -12.61 -13.09 11.31
N VAL A 184 -13.79 -12.49 11.25
CA VAL A 184 -13.96 -11.06 10.95
C VAL A 184 -13.41 -10.21 12.10
N ARG A 185 -13.77 -10.51 13.36
CA ARG A 185 -13.23 -9.79 14.53
C ARG A 185 -11.72 -9.85 14.60
N LEU A 186 -11.15 -11.05 14.45
CA LEU A 186 -9.70 -11.26 14.47
C LEU A 186 -8.99 -10.50 13.34
N SER A 187 -9.61 -10.42 12.16
CA SER A 187 -9.06 -9.69 11.02
C SER A 187 -9.07 -8.18 11.27
N LEU A 188 -10.17 -7.62 11.79
CA LEU A 188 -10.27 -6.20 12.14
C LEU A 188 -9.24 -5.79 13.22
N ASP A 189 -9.15 -6.57 14.29
CA ASP A 189 -8.20 -6.35 15.37
C ASP A 189 -6.73 -6.47 14.89
N ARG A 190 -6.46 -7.42 13.98
CA ARG A 190 -5.15 -7.53 13.33
C ARG A 190 -4.82 -6.30 12.48
N ILE A 191 -5.78 -5.81 11.68
CA ILE A 191 -5.61 -4.59 10.89
C ILE A 191 -5.30 -3.39 11.79
N ASP A 192 -6.03 -3.22 12.90
CA ASP A 192 -5.82 -2.11 13.84
C ASP A 192 -4.42 -2.11 14.45
N ARG A 193 -3.94 -3.28 14.88
CA ARG A 193 -2.56 -3.43 15.36
C ARG A 193 -1.53 -3.11 14.28
N ARG A 194 -1.77 -3.51 13.03
CA ARG A 194 -0.85 -3.25 11.92
C ARG A 194 -0.84 -1.78 11.50
N ILE A 195 -1.97 -1.09 11.54
CA ILE A 195 -2.03 0.38 11.39
C ILE A 195 -1.17 1.06 12.47
N ALA A 196 -1.30 0.66 13.73
CA ALA A 196 -0.50 1.23 14.82
C ALA A 196 1.01 0.95 14.65
N SER A 197 1.36 -0.27 14.24
CA SER A 197 2.75 -0.67 13.96
C SER A 197 3.34 0.13 12.80
N TYR A 198 2.57 0.30 11.72
CA TYR A 198 2.93 1.09 10.56
C TYR A 198 3.27 2.54 10.94
N LYS A 199 2.39 3.19 11.72
CA LYS A 199 2.61 4.56 12.21
C LYS A 199 3.88 4.68 13.07
N THR A 200 4.16 3.67 13.89
CA THR A 200 5.36 3.64 14.73
C THR A 200 6.65 3.42 13.91
N LEU A 201 6.56 2.73 12.78
CA LEU A 201 7.68 2.47 11.87
C LEU A 201 8.18 3.73 11.15
N GLN A 202 7.27 4.68 10.88
CA GLN A 202 7.49 5.85 10.01
C GLN A 202 8.79 6.62 10.27
N PRO A 203 9.17 6.99 11.51
CA PRO A 203 10.41 7.73 11.75
C PRO A 203 11.66 6.92 11.39
N ARG A 204 11.68 5.61 11.72
CA ARG A 204 12.80 4.71 11.42
C ARG A 204 12.95 4.47 9.92
N LEU A 205 11.83 4.32 9.22
CA LEU A 205 11.81 4.17 7.76
C LEU A 205 12.39 5.40 7.06
N ASN A 206 11.88 6.59 7.40
CA ASN A 206 12.36 7.84 6.82
C ASN A 206 13.85 8.08 7.12
N GLU A 207 14.30 7.82 8.36
CA GLU A 207 15.71 7.99 8.71
C GLU A 207 16.62 7.00 7.95
N ALA A 208 16.24 5.73 7.86
CA ALA A 208 17.01 4.73 7.12
C ALA A 208 17.22 5.14 5.64
N VAL A 209 16.14 5.57 4.98
CA VAL A 209 16.18 6.04 3.59
C VAL A 209 17.03 7.31 3.45
N ASN A 210 16.87 8.28 4.36
CA ASN A 210 17.60 9.55 4.31
C ASN A 210 19.11 9.36 4.54
N VAL A 211 19.51 8.47 5.46
CA VAL A 211 20.93 8.15 5.71
C VAL A 211 21.54 7.49 4.48
N PHE A 212 20.83 6.54 3.85
CA PHE A 212 21.27 5.93 2.60
C PHE A 212 21.45 6.96 1.49
N ILE A 213 20.43 7.79 1.24
CA ILE A 213 20.48 8.86 0.22
C ILE A 213 21.66 9.81 0.47
N ARG A 214 21.90 10.19 1.74
CA ARG A 214 23.03 11.07 2.09
C ARG A 214 24.37 10.43 1.75
N ALA A 215 24.56 9.14 2.05
CA ALA A 215 25.77 8.41 1.71
C ALA A 215 25.98 8.34 0.18
N VAL A 216 24.91 8.10 -0.59
CA VAL A 216 24.94 8.12 -2.06
C VAL A 216 25.34 9.51 -2.59
N LYS A 217 24.77 10.60 -2.05
CA LYS A 217 25.13 11.98 -2.42
C LYS A 217 26.60 12.31 -2.18
N THR A 218 27.20 11.75 -1.12
CA THR A 218 28.64 11.92 -0.84
C THR A 218 29.53 11.07 -1.75
N LYS A 219 28.95 10.26 -2.65
CA LYS A 219 29.63 9.34 -3.57
C LYS A 219 30.48 8.27 -2.86
N ASP A 220 30.22 8.05 -1.58
CA ASP A 220 30.87 7.00 -0.78
C ASP A 220 30.06 5.70 -0.90
N SER A 221 30.43 4.88 -1.87
CA SER A 221 29.80 3.57 -2.13
C SER A 221 29.88 2.61 -0.93
N VAL A 222 30.91 2.71 -0.09
CA VAL A 222 31.07 1.81 1.08
C VAL A 222 30.11 2.23 2.20
N GLN A 223 30.01 3.52 2.47
CA GLN A 223 29.01 4.03 3.41
C GLN A 223 27.58 3.77 2.90
N ALA A 224 27.33 3.94 1.60
CA ALA A 224 26.02 3.68 1.02
C ALA A 224 25.63 2.20 1.15
N GLU A 225 26.55 1.27 0.88
CA GLU A 225 26.33 -0.17 1.10
C GLU A 225 26.06 -0.50 2.57
N SER A 226 26.81 0.10 3.50
CA SER A 226 26.58 -0.07 4.93
C SER A 226 25.22 0.48 5.37
N ALA A 227 24.82 1.66 4.88
CA ALA A 227 23.53 2.28 5.18
C ALA A 227 22.36 1.47 4.61
N PHE A 228 22.56 0.85 3.43
CA PHE A 228 21.55 0.03 2.79
C PHE A 228 21.14 -1.18 3.63
N LYS A 229 22.04 -1.76 4.44
CA LYS A 229 21.69 -2.85 5.36
C LYS A 229 20.59 -2.46 6.34
N ASN A 230 20.59 -1.20 6.81
CA ASN A 230 19.53 -0.68 7.65
C ASN A 230 18.23 -0.46 6.87
N VAL A 231 18.31 0.05 5.63
CA VAL A 231 17.16 0.15 4.72
C VAL A 231 16.50 -1.21 4.56
N GLN A 232 17.27 -2.25 4.22
CA GLN A 232 16.77 -3.61 4.04
C GLN A 232 16.07 -4.15 5.31
N SER A 233 16.64 -3.90 6.49
CA SER A 233 16.02 -4.33 7.75
C SER A 233 14.69 -3.63 8.01
N VAL A 234 14.60 -2.32 7.77
CA VAL A 234 13.36 -1.57 8.03
C VAL A 234 12.30 -1.85 6.96
N TYR A 235 12.71 -2.06 5.71
CA TYR A 235 11.82 -2.49 4.63
C TYR A 235 11.27 -3.91 4.84
N ALA A 236 12.03 -4.82 5.47
CA ALA A 236 11.52 -6.13 5.85
C ALA A 236 10.40 -6.03 6.90
N GLU A 237 10.56 -5.15 7.89
CA GLU A 237 9.51 -4.85 8.88
C GLU A 237 8.30 -4.17 8.22
N TYR A 238 8.53 -3.23 7.29
CA TYR A 238 7.47 -2.63 6.50
C TYR A 238 6.70 -3.70 5.70
N ALA A 239 7.40 -4.54 4.96
CA ALA A 239 6.79 -5.60 4.17
C ALA A 239 5.97 -6.58 5.03
N ASP A 240 6.45 -6.94 6.23
CA ASP A 240 5.66 -7.75 7.17
C ASP A 240 4.34 -7.07 7.51
N ILE A 241 4.36 -5.80 7.92
CA ILE A 241 3.16 -5.04 8.27
C ILE A 241 2.18 -4.95 7.10
N ARG A 242 2.68 -4.62 5.91
CA ARG A 242 1.88 -4.50 4.68
C ARG A 242 1.27 -5.85 4.30
N ASN A 243 2.09 -6.90 4.19
CA ASN A 243 1.63 -8.23 3.78
C ASN A 243 0.63 -8.82 4.78
N ASP A 244 0.84 -8.59 6.07
CA ASP A 244 -0.07 -9.04 7.11
C ASP A 244 -1.44 -8.34 7.05
N THR A 245 -1.43 -7.05 6.69
CA THR A 245 -2.64 -6.27 6.44
C THR A 245 -3.38 -6.79 5.21
N CYS A 246 -2.67 -7.13 4.13
CA CYS A 246 -3.27 -7.76 2.95
C CYS A 246 -3.89 -9.13 3.29
N ALA A 247 -3.19 -9.97 4.04
CA ALA A 247 -3.67 -11.28 4.44
C ALA A 247 -4.97 -11.19 5.27
N ALA A 248 -5.07 -10.22 6.18
CA ALA A 248 -6.31 -9.95 6.90
C ALA A 248 -7.45 -9.52 5.96
N GLY A 249 -7.16 -8.67 4.97
CA GLY A 249 -8.13 -8.26 3.95
C GLY A 249 -8.62 -9.43 3.08
N TRP A 250 -7.73 -10.31 2.64
CA TRP A 250 -8.11 -11.51 1.89
C TRP A 250 -8.90 -12.49 2.75
N ARG A 251 -8.62 -12.58 4.06
CA ARG A 251 -9.43 -13.39 4.95
C ARG A 251 -10.88 -12.89 5.03
N LEU A 252 -11.09 -11.57 5.06
CA LEU A 252 -12.43 -10.98 4.95
C LEU A 252 -13.11 -11.32 3.61
N GLN A 253 -12.36 -11.38 2.51
CA GLN A 253 -12.88 -11.89 1.22
C GLN A 253 -13.33 -13.33 1.31
N SER A 254 -12.50 -14.21 1.85
CA SER A 254 -12.87 -15.62 1.96
C SER A 254 -14.14 -15.82 2.78
N VAL A 255 -14.31 -15.04 3.87
CA VAL A 255 -15.56 -15.08 4.66
C VAL A 255 -16.75 -14.61 3.82
N PHE A 256 -16.62 -13.50 3.08
CA PHE A 256 -17.69 -13.01 2.22
C PHE A 256 -18.06 -14.03 1.12
N ASP A 257 -17.06 -14.64 0.49
CA ASP A 257 -17.27 -15.66 -0.54
C ASP A 257 -17.97 -16.91 0.02
N GLU A 258 -17.65 -17.31 1.25
CA GLU A 258 -18.35 -18.38 1.96
C GLU A 258 -19.81 -18.01 2.25
N MET A 259 -20.06 -16.79 2.73
CA MET A 259 -21.42 -16.30 2.97
C MET A 259 -22.24 -16.25 1.67
N LYS A 260 -21.64 -15.78 0.58
CA LYS A 260 -22.28 -15.68 -0.74
C LYS A 260 -22.62 -17.04 -1.36
N LYS A 261 -21.90 -18.11 -0.99
CA LYS A 261 -22.27 -19.48 -1.36
C LYS A 261 -23.54 -19.95 -0.64
N ALA A 262 -23.75 -19.52 0.61
CA ALA A 262 -24.92 -19.85 1.40
C ALA A 262 -26.14 -18.96 1.05
N ASP A 263 -25.88 -17.70 0.70
CA ASP A 263 -26.88 -16.72 0.26
C ASP A 263 -26.44 -16.02 -1.03
N PRO A 264 -26.88 -16.50 -2.21
CA PRO A 264 -26.55 -15.89 -3.49
C PRO A 264 -27.07 -14.47 -3.69
N GLU A 265 -28.09 -14.04 -2.92
CA GLU A 265 -28.65 -12.68 -2.98
C GLU A 265 -27.82 -11.67 -2.17
N LEU A 266 -26.82 -12.15 -1.41
CA LEU A 266 -25.91 -11.28 -0.66
C LEU A 266 -25.16 -10.34 -1.60
N THR A 267 -25.44 -9.05 -1.44
CA THR A 267 -24.92 -8.01 -2.32
C THR A 267 -23.60 -7.44 -1.84
N ASP A 268 -22.93 -6.78 -2.78
CA ASP A 268 -21.73 -5.99 -2.57
C ASP A 268 -21.94 -4.72 -1.71
N ALA A 269 -23.19 -4.40 -1.36
CA ALA A 269 -23.58 -3.32 -0.47
C ALA A 269 -23.67 -3.80 0.99
N SER A 270 -22.60 -4.41 1.47
CA SER A 270 -22.51 -4.99 2.82
C SER A 270 -21.13 -4.72 3.44
N PHE A 271 -20.99 -5.04 4.72
CA PHE A 271 -19.79 -4.72 5.51
C PHE A 271 -18.48 -5.24 4.90
N LEU A 272 -18.41 -6.54 4.59
CA LEU A 272 -17.15 -7.16 4.15
C LEU A 272 -16.64 -6.61 2.80
N PRO A 273 -17.48 -6.44 1.76
CA PRO A 273 -17.07 -5.76 0.54
C PRO A 273 -16.62 -4.31 0.76
N PHE A 274 -17.25 -3.56 1.66
CA PHE A 274 -16.79 -2.20 2.01
C PHE A 274 -15.41 -2.22 2.66
N MET A 275 -15.19 -3.14 3.61
CA MET A 275 -13.90 -3.32 4.26
C MET A 275 -12.77 -3.60 3.27
N GLN A 276 -13.02 -4.42 2.26
CA GLN A 276 -12.02 -4.69 1.22
C GLN A 276 -11.68 -3.46 0.40
N ARG A 277 -12.71 -2.69 0.00
CA ARG A 277 -12.51 -1.47 -0.78
C ARG A 277 -11.76 -0.42 0.04
N PHE A 278 -12.01 -0.34 1.35
CA PHE A 278 -11.21 0.49 2.25
C PHE A 278 -9.77 -0.01 2.35
N LEU A 279 -9.54 -1.33 2.46
CA LEU A 279 -8.19 -1.88 2.59
C LEU A 279 -7.36 -1.74 1.32
N PHE A 280 -7.90 -2.18 0.18
CA PHE A 280 -7.15 -2.31 -1.07
C PHE A 280 -7.34 -1.13 -2.04
N GLY A 281 -8.35 -0.28 -1.80
CA GLY A 281 -8.70 0.78 -2.73
C GLY A 281 -9.73 0.38 -3.77
N ILE A 282 -10.06 1.34 -4.65
CA ILE A 282 -10.93 1.14 -5.81
C ILE A 282 -10.32 1.80 -7.04
N GLY A 283 -10.46 1.19 -8.20
CA GLY A 283 -9.80 1.66 -9.42
C GLY A 283 -10.18 3.07 -9.88
N SER A 284 -11.37 3.56 -9.50
CA SER A 284 -11.81 4.93 -9.84
C SER A 284 -11.22 6.02 -8.94
N ILE A 285 -10.60 5.66 -7.82
CA ILE A 285 -9.89 6.58 -6.92
C ILE A 285 -8.50 5.96 -6.64
N PRO A 286 -7.51 6.18 -7.52
CA PRO A 286 -6.17 5.63 -7.32
C PRO A 286 -5.56 6.19 -6.03
N ASP A 287 -4.60 5.44 -5.46
CA ASP A 287 -3.84 5.80 -4.27
C ASP A 287 -4.65 5.88 -2.95
N ALA A 288 -5.95 5.53 -3.01
CA ALA A 288 -6.84 5.48 -1.86
C ALA A 288 -6.87 4.08 -1.24
N GLY A 289 -6.95 4.02 0.09
CA GLY A 289 -7.01 2.78 0.85
C GLY A 289 -5.74 2.51 1.66
N ILE A 290 -5.82 1.61 2.63
CA ILE A 290 -4.71 1.36 3.58
C ILE A 290 -3.50 0.74 2.87
N VAL A 291 -3.71 -0.38 2.17
CA VAL A 291 -2.64 -1.07 1.44
C VAL A 291 -2.16 -0.22 0.28
N ALA A 292 -3.06 0.47 -0.42
CA ALA A 292 -2.69 1.37 -1.51
C ALA A 292 -1.79 2.52 -1.03
N ALA A 293 -2.07 3.12 0.14
CA ALA A 293 -1.20 4.14 0.72
C ALA A 293 0.18 3.58 1.08
N MET A 294 0.24 2.35 1.60
CA MET A 294 1.51 1.68 1.90
C MET A 294 2.31 1.40 0.62
N ASP A 295 1.66 0.84 -0.41
CA ASP A 295 2.29 0.53 -1.69
C ASP A 295 2.78 1.82 -2.38
N TYR A 296 2.03 2.91 -2.27
CA TYR A 296 2.44 4.22 -2.80
C TYR A 296 3.67 4.78 -2.08
N GLU A 297 3.69 4.75 -0.74
CA GLU A 297 4.88 5.18 0.02
C GLU A 297 6.10 4.35 -0.35
N TRP A 298 5.93 3.03 -0.43
CA TRP A 298 6.99 2.12 -0.86
C TRP A 298 7.60 2.57 -2.19
N ASP A 299 6.76 2.78 -3.20
CA ASP A 299 7.14 3.23 -4.54
C ASP A 299 7.83 4.61 -4.55
N VAL A 300 7.35 5.56 -3.73
CA VAL A 300 7.96 6.88 -3.62
C VAL A 300 9.36 6.80 -3.01
N LEU A 301 9.52 6.01 -1.94
CA LEU A 301 10.79 5.89 -1.24
C LEU A 301 11.83 5.11 -2.05
N THR A 302 11.45 4.02 -2.73
CA THR A 302 12.35 3.29 -3.63
C THR A 302 12.80 4.17 -4.79
N LYS A 303 11.87 4.89 -5.43
CA LYS A 303 12.18 5.83 -6.52
C LYS A 303 13.13 6.95 -6.09
N ARG A 304 12.99 7.48 -4.87
CA ARG A 304 13.92 8.47 -4.31
C ARG A 304 15.33 7.92 -4.18
N MET A 305 15.48 6.70 -3.65
CA MET A 305 16.78 6.04 -3.55
C MET A 305 17.40 5.82 -4.92
N GLU A 306 16.65 5.29 -5.89
CA GLU A 306 17.13 5.06 -7.25
C GLU A 306 17.54 6.34 -7.98
N THR A 307 16.76 7.42 -7.84
CA THR A 307 17.06 8.72 -8.47
C THR A 307 18.44 9.22 -8.03
N GLU A 308 18.77 9.07 -6.75
CA GLU A 308 20.04 9.52 -6.19
C GLU A 308 21.19 8.60 -6.59
N ILE A 309 20.96 7.28 -6.68
CA ILE A 309 21.93 6.32 -7.22
C ILE A 309 22.26 6.66 -8.68
N TYR A 310 21.24 6.92 -9.50
CA TYR A 310 21.41 7.32 -10.89
C TYR A 310 22.22 8.61 -11.01
N SER A 311 21.92 9.62 -10.17
CA SER A 311 22.70 10.86 -10.14
C SER A 311 24.17 10.60 -9.79
N ALA A 312 24.45 9.71 -8.83
CA ALA A 312 25.82 9.34 -8.47
C ALA A 312 26.53 8.60 -9.61
N MET A 313 25.84 7.70 -10.32
CA MET A 313 26.37 7.00 -11.48
C MET A 313 26.70 7.96 -12.62
N TYR A 314 25.79 8.88 -12.94
CA TYR A 314 25.99 9.91 -13.96
C TYR A 314 27.22 10.78 -13.65
N ASP A 315 27.33 11.27 -12.41
CA ASP A 315 28.45 12.09 -11.98
C ASP A 315 29.80 11.35 -12.07
N ASN A 316 29.81 10.05 -11.76
CA ASN A 316 31.00 9.21 -11.89
C ASN A 316 31.38 9.02 -13.37
N ALA A 317 30.40 8.82 -14.26
CA ALA A 317 30.64 8.74 -15.70
C ALA A 317 31.17 10.07 -16.27
N ASP A 318 30.59 11.21 -15.86
CA ASP A 318 31.06 12.54 -16.26
C ASP A 318 32.46 12.84 -15.72
N SER A 319 32.76 12.47 -14.47
CA SER A 319 34.10 12.59 -13.88
C SER A 319 35.13 11.77 -14.65
N PHE A 320 34.76 10.55 -15.07
CA PHE A 320 35.59 9.75 -15.97
C PHE A 320 35.82 10.46 -17.30
N ASN A 321 34.76 10.91 -17.98
CA ASN A 321 34.86 11.59 -19.27
C ASN A 321 35.75 12.84 -19.22
N LYS A 322 35.62 13.66 -18.16
CA LYS A 322 36.49 14.82 -17.94
C LYS A 322 37.95 14.42 -17.75
N SER A 323 38.20 13.37 -16.98
CA SER A 323 39.56 12.83 -16.81
C SER A 323 40.14 12.26 -18.11
N ALA A 324 39.31 11.68 -18.97
CA ALA A 324 39.72 11.19 -20.28
C ALA A 324 40.02 12.35 -21.25
N ALA A 325 39.13 13.34 -21.34
CA ALA A 325 39.27 14.50 -22.22
C ALA A 325 40.55 15.32 -21.94
N GLY A 326 40.92 15.50 -20.67
CA GLY A 326 42.16 16.19 -20.29
C GLY A 326 43.44 15.42 -20.65
N ASN A 327 43.37 14.10 -20.81
CA ASN A 327 44.52 13.21 -21.02
C ASN A 327 44.73 12.79 -22.48
N ILE A 328 43.73 12.94 -23.36
CA ILE A 328 43.83 12.53 -24.78
C ILE A 328 44.83 13.41 -25.58
N PHE A 329 45.14 14.63 -25.12
CA PHE A 329 45.99 15.57 -25.86
C PHE A 329 47.26 16.05 -25.12
N ALA A 330 47.50 15.66 -23.86
CA ALA A 330 48.54 16.25 -23.02
C ALA A 330 49.69 15.31 -22.60
N GLY A 331 49.80 14.11 -23.19
CA GLY A 331 50.95 13.22 -23.03
C GLY A 331 50.79 12.11 -21.99
N TYR A 332 50.60 10.88 -22.47
CA TYR A 332 50.90 9.60 -21.82
C TYR A 332 50.28 9.23 -20.45
N THR A 333 49.32 9.98 -19.90
CA THR A 333 48.63 9.59 -18.65
C THR A 333 47.33 8.84 -18.92
N VAL A 334 47.23 7.60 -18.44
CA VAL A 334 46.00 6.80 -18.52
C VAL A 334 44.95 7.36 -17.54
N PRO A 335 43.70 7.58 -17.97
CA PRO A 335 42.63 8.05 -17.09
C PRO A 335 42.42 7.14 -15.88
N SER A 336 42.06 7.72 -14.73
CA SER A 336 41.76 6.95 -13.53
C SER A 336 40.51 6.08 -13.74
N ARG A 337 40.60 4.79 -13.41
CA ARG A 337 39.44 3.87 -13.41
C ARG A 337 38.51 4.03 -12.21
N LEU A 338 38.93 4.74 -11.16
CA LEU A 338 38.17 4.86 -9.90
C LEU A 338 36.72 5.33 -10.09
N PRO A 339 36.40 6.29 -10.96
CA PRO A 339 35.01 6.69 -11.20
C PRO A 339 34.18 5.55 -11.82
N LEU A 340 34.76 4.74 -12.71
CA LEU A 340 34.08 3.59 -13.31
C LEU A 340 33.85 2.46 -12.29
N ASP A 341 34.83 2.20 -11.42
CA ASP A 341 34.66 1.24 -10.31
C ASP A 341 33.55 1.70 -9.36
N SER A 342 33.49 3.00 -9.04
CA SER A 342 32.45 3.60 -8.22
C SER A 342 31.06 3.48 -8.87
N LEU A 343 30.95 3.75 -10.18
CA LEU A 343 29.72 3.57 -10.95
C LEU A 343 29.20 2.13 -10.85
N ILE A 344 30.07 1.14 -11.02
CA ILE A 344 29.68 -0.29 -10.94
C ILE A 344 29.16 -0.63 -9.53
N LYS A 345 29.76 -0.07 -8.47
CA LYS A 345 29.27 -0.27 -7.10
C LYS A 345 27.89 0.34 -6.88
N PHE A 346 27.65 1.55 -7.39
CA PHE A 346 26.34 2.19 -7.30
C PHE A 346 25.26 1.44 -8.09
N ALA A 347 25.60 0.91 -9.27
CA ALA A 347 24.71 0.02 -10.02
C ALA A 347 24.30 -1.24 -9.22
N SER A 348 25.23 -1.83 -8.45
CA SER A 348 24.89 -2.94 -7.56
C SER A 348 23.91 -2.56 -6.44
N LEU A 349 23.99 -1.32 -5.95
CA LEU A 349 23.05 -0.80 -4.95
C LEU A 349 21.65 -0.58 -5.55
N GLU A 350 21.55 -0.15 -6.81
CA GLU A 350 20.25 -0.05 -7.50
C GLU A 350 19.55 -1.42 -7.56
N ASN A 351 20.28 -2.46 -7.99
CA ASN A 351 19.76 -3.83 -7.98
C ASN A 351 19.30 -4.28 -6.58
N SER A 352 19.99 -3.81 -5.54
CA SER A 352 19.62 -4.11 -4.15
C SER A 352 18.34 -3.38 -3.73
N VAL A 353 18.18 -2.11 -4.09
CA VAL A 353 16.95 -1.33 -3.86
C VAL A 353 15.77 -1.97 -4.58
N ARG A 354 15.92 -2.37 -5.85
CA ARG A 354 14.87 -3.08 -6.58
C ARG A 354 14.54 -4.44 -5.97
N GLY A 355 15.55 -5.12 -5.45
CA GLY A 355 15.39 -6.37 -4.71
C GLY A 355 14.43 -6.26 -3.53
N LEU A 356 14.17 -5.06 -2.99
CA LEU A 356 13.19 -4.86 -1.93
C LEU A 356 11.79 -5.31 -2.35
N TYR A 357 11.37 -5.13 -3.62
CA TYR A 357 10.03 -5.53 -4.08
C TYR A 357 9.74 -7.02 -3.91
N SER A 358 10.78 -7.87 -3.85
CA SER A 358 10.63 -9.30 -3.54
C SER A 358 10.10 -9.59 -2.14
N LEU A 359 10.12 -8.61 -1.23
CA LEU A 359 9.56 -8.71 0.12
C LEU A 359 8.03 -8.61 0.12
N LEU A 360 7.44 -7.99 -0.91
CA LEU A 360 6.00 -7.83 -1.03
C LEU A 360 5.35 -9.10 -1.58
N LYS A 361 4.12 -9.39 -1.15
CA LYS A 361 3.35 -10.57 -1.58
C LYS A 361 2.01 -10.19 -2.18
N THR A 362 1.64 -10.85 -3.28
CA THR A 362 0.28 -10.84 -3.84
C THR A 362 -0.59 -11.90 -3.16
N ASN A 363 -1.88 -11.94 -3.51
CA ASN A 363 -2.82 -12.92 -2.96
C ASN A 363 -2.39 -14.37 -3.25
N ASP A 364 -1.72 -14.58 -4.38
CA ASP A 364 -1.22 -15.90 -4.80
C ASP A 364 0.14 -16.24 -4.15
N GLY A 365 0.69 -15.33 -3.34
CA GLY A 365 1.98 -15.49 -2.67
C GLY A 365 3.19 -15.08 -3.52
N ASP A 366 2.97 -14.65 -4.77
CA ASP A 366 4.01 -14.19 -5.67
C ASP A 366 4.49 -12.77 -5.33
N ALA A 367 5.68 -12.42 -5.80
CA ALA A 367 6.15 -11.05 -5.76
C ALA A 367 5.38 -10.20 -6.79
N PRO A 368 5.02 -8.94 -6.46
CA PRO A 368 4.42 -8.04 -7.44
C PRO A 368 5.39 -7.73 -8.57
N VAL A 369 4.85 -7.32 -9.72
CA VAL A 369 5.64 -6.92 -10.90
C VAL A 369 6.57 -5.78 -10.52
N ASP A 370 7.85 -5.92 -10.88
CA ASP A 370 8.85 -4.86 -10.75
C ASP A 370 8.47 -3.67 -11.63
N LYS A 371 8.05 -2.57 -10.99
CA LYS A 371 7.61 -1.33 -11.66
C LYS A 371 8.78 -0.51 -12.23
N LEU A 372 10.03 -0.89 -11.94
CA LEU A 372 11.24 -0.16 -12.28
C LEU A 372 12.12 -0.93 -13.29
N ALA A 373 11.54 -1.92 -13.99
CA ALA A 373 12.24 -2.78 -14.94
C ALA A 373 12.99 -2.02 -16.06
N ASP A 374 12.47 -0.89 -16.54
CA ASP A 374 13.12 -0.10 -17.61
C ASP A 374 14.42 0.57 -17.15
N PHE A 375 14.55 0.91 -15.86
CA PHE A 375 15.79 1.47 -15.31
C PHE A 375 16.94 0.47 -15.36
N SER A 376 16.64 -0.80 -15.15
CA SER A 376 17.62 -1.89 -15.13
C SER A 376 18.44 -2.01 -16.42
N VAL A 377 17.78 -1.83 -17.56
CA VAL A 377 18.39 -1.96 -18.88
C VAL A 377 19.46 -0.89 -19.09
N SER A 378 19.19 0.33 -18.63
CA SER A 378 20.13 1.45 -18.75
C SER A 378 21.34 1.27 -17.83
N THR A 379 21.11 0.79 -16.61
CA THR A 379 22.19 0.48 -15.67
C THR A 379 23.06 -0.67 -16.17
N ASP A 380 22.48 -1.76 -16.64
CA ASP A 380 23.22 -2.91 -17.15
C ASP A 380 24.12 -2.53 -18.34
N TYR A 381 23.60 -1.69 -19.24
CA TYR A 381 24.39 -1.14 -20.35
C TYR A 381 25.56 -0.29 -19.84
N ALA A 382 25.31 0.62 -18.88
CA ALA A 382 26.36 1.47 -18.30
C ALA A 382 27.45 0.63 -17.59
N VAL A 383 27.07 -0.43 -16.87
CA VAL A 383 27.99 -1.37 -16.24
C VAL A 383 28.81 -2.13 -17.27
N GLY A 384 28.16 -2.64 -18.33
CA GLY A 384 28.84 -3.36 -19.41
C GLY A 384 29.87 -2.50 -20.12
N LEU A 385 29.51 -1.25 -20.45
CA LEU A 385 30.41 -0.28 -21.04
C LEU A 385 31.58 0.06 -20.09
N SER A 386 31.28 0.32 -18.81
CA SER A 386 32.30 0.64 -17.80
C SER A 386 33.32 -0.49 -17.65
N LYS A 387 32.87 -1.76 -17.57
CA LYS A 387 33.75 -2.94 -17.52
C LYS A 387 34.65 -3.05 -18.75
N ARG A 388 34.10 -2.79 -19.93
CA ARG A 388 34.87 -2.80 -21.18
C ARG A 388 35.93 -1.70 -21.20
N ILE A 389 35.59 -0.49 -20.76
CA ILE A 389 36.55 0.62 -20.67
C ILE A 389 37.63 0.31 -19.63
N ILE A 390 37.28 -0.23 -18.46
CA ILE A 390 38.27 -0.65 -17.44
C ILE A 390 39.26 -1.66 -18.02
N THR A 391 38.80 -2.60 -18.83
CA THR A 391 39.67 -3.57 -19.52
C THR A 391 40.66 -2.85 -20.45
N LEU A 392 40.16 -1.93 -21.30
CA LEU A 392 41.01 -1.14 -22.20
C LEU A 392 42.03 -0.25 -21.47
N LEU A 393 41.66 0.32 -20.32
CA LEU A 393 42.57 1.09 -19.47
C LEU A 393 43.65 0.20 -18.86
N SER A 394 43.30 -1.03 -18.48
CA SER A 394 44.26 -2.03 -17.98
C SER A 394 45.28 -2.40 -19.06
N ASP A 395 44.81 -2.67 -20.28
CA ASP A 395 45.67 -2.99 -21.43
C ASP A 395 46.60 -1.82 -21.75
N SER A 396 46.07 -0.59 -21.76
CA SER A 396 46.86 0.63 -22.02
C SER A 396 47.95 0.86 -20.96
N ASN A 397 47.63 0.62 -19.68
CA ASN A 397 48.63 0.67 -18.61
C ASN A 397 49.72 -0.40 -18.78
N GLY A 398 49.34 -1.62 -19.17
CA GLY A 398 50.29 -2.68 -19.53
C GLY A 398 51.23 -2.25 -20.64
N MET A 399 50.71 -1.64 -21.71
CA MET A 399 51.54 -1.13 -22.81
C MET A 399 52.50 -0.01 -22.39
N LEU A 400 52.08 0.92 -21.53
CA LEU A 400 52.97 1.96 -21.00
C LEU A 400 54.07 1.38 -20.09
N ALA A 401 53.75 0.39 -19.26
CA ALA A 401 54.75 -0.30 -18.43
C ALA A 401 55.80 -0.99 -19.29
N VAL A 402 55.37 -1.66 -20.37
CA VAL A 402 56.29 -2.25 -21.35
C VAL A 402 57.15 -1.19 -22.04
N LYS A 403 56.57 -0.06 -22.46
CA LYS A 403 57.33 1.05 -23.05
C LYS A 403 58.39 1.57 -22.08
N ALA A 404 58.03 1.79 -20.82
CA ALA A 404 58.98 2.25 -19.79
C ALA A 404 60.11 1.24 -19.60
N LYS A 405 59.80 -0.07 -19.57
CA LYS A 405 60.78 -1.15 -19.50
C LYS A 405 61.68 -1.19 -20.73
N ALA A 406 61.13 -1.04 -21.94
CA ALA A 406 61.89 -0.99 -23.19
C ALA A 406 62.86 0.20 -23.28
N LEU A 407 62.51 1.33 -22.66
CA LEU A 407 63.32 2.55 -22.62
C LEU A 407 64.25 2.64 -21.41
N SER A 408 64.19 1.67 -20.49
CA SER A 408 65.00 1.66 -19.26
C SER A 408 66.47 1.26 -19.42
N PRO A 409 66.89 0.40 -20.38
CA PRO A 409 68.29 0.05 -20.54
C PRO A 409 69.10 1.26 -21.04
N ALA A 410 70.23 1.55 -20.38
CA ALA A 410 71.15 2.59 -20.84
C ALA A 410 71.81 2.14 -22.16
N VAL A 411 71.64 2.94 -23.22
CA VAL A 411 72.24 2.64 -24.53
C VAL A 411 73.78 2.69 -24.38
N PRO A 412 74.50 1.58 -24.62
CA PRO A 412 75.96 1.57 -24.54
C PRO A 412 76.54 2.55 -25.57
N SER A 413 77.67 3.19 -25.25
CA SER A 413 78.38 4.06 -26.19
C SER A 413 78.86 3.33 -27.45
N ASP A 414 79.05 2.02 -27.37
CA ASP A 414 79.29 1.10 -28.48
C ASP A 414 78.44 -0.17 -28.28
N PRO A 415 77.24 -0.23 -28.91
CA PRO A 415 76.33 -1.37 -28.78
C PRO A 415 76.90 -2.69 -29.32
N ALA A 416 77.73 -2.64 -30.37
CA ALA A 416 78.31 -3.84 -30.98
C ALA A 416 79.38 -4.47 -30.09
N ALA A 417 80.23 -3.64 -29.47
CA ALA A 417 81.18 -4.10 -28.48
C ALA A 417 80.50 -4.60 -27.20
N ALA A 418 79.40 -3.97 -26.77
CA ALA A 418 78.63 -4.40 -25.61
C ALA A 418 78.01 -5.79 -25.80
N GLU A 419 77.49 -6.09 -26.99
CA GLU A 419 76.87 -7.38 -27.32
C GLU A 419 77.91 -8.51 -27.39
N LEU A 420 79.10 -8.24 -27.96
CA LEU A 420 80.22 -9.19 -27.99
C LEU A 420 80.80 -9.49 -26.60
N ASN A 421 80.69 -8.54 -25.66
CA ASN A 421 81.18 -8.67 -24.29
C ASN A 421 80.14 -9.22 -23.30
N GLY A 422 78.99 -9.72 -23.80
CA GLY A 422 77.95 -10.36 -22.98
C GLY A 422 77.10 -9.39 -22.15
N ASN A 423 76.95 -8.13 -22.57
CA ASN A 423 76.06 -7.17 -21.92
C ASN A 423 74.58 -7.53 -22.14
N THR A 424 73.73 -7.35 -21.12
CA THR A 424 72.30 -7.70 -21.13
C THR A 424 71.43 -6.74 -21.95
N TYR A 425 71.98 -5.65 -22.50
CA TYR A 425 71.24 -4.65 -23.26
C TYR A 425 70.34 -5.26 -24.36
N ALA A 426 70.86 -6.21 -25.15
CA ALA A 426 70.09 -6.90 -26.18
C ALA A 426 69.01 -7.82 -25.58
N SER A 427 69.33 -8.58 -24.53
CA SER A 427 68.36 -9.45 -23.84
C SER A 427 67.24 -8.65 -23.14
N ASP A 428 67.54 -7.46 -22.61
CA ASP A 428 66.58 -6.58 -21.94
C ASP A 428 65.58 -5.97 -22.94
N LEU A 429 66.05 -5.61 -24.14
CA LEU A 429 65.19 -5.16 -25.25
C LEU A 429 64.32 -6.30 -25.79
N ILE A 430 64.86 -7.51 -25.95
CA ILE A 430 64.09 -8.70 -26.36
C ILE A 430 63.02 -9.02 -25.30
N ALA A 431 63.37 -9.00 -24.01
CA ALA A 431 62.43 -9.22 -22.93
C ALA A 431 61.29 -8.18 -22.91
N ALA A 432 61.60 -6.90 -23.15
CA ALA A 432 60.58 -5.85 -23.26
C ALA A 432 59.68 -6.04 -24.50
N ALA A 433 60.23 -6.44 -25.65
CA ALA A 433 59.46 -6.71 -26.86
C ALA A 433 58.56 -7.96 -26.73
N LEU A 434 59.00 -9.01 -26.03
CA LEU A 434 58.16 -10.17 -25.65
C LEU A 434 57.00 -9.79 -24.74
N GLU A 435 57.21 -8.83 -23.84
CA GLU A 435 56.17 -8.34 -22.95
C GLU A 435 55.17 -7.46 -23.71
N LEU A 436 55.63 -6.74 -24.75
CA LEU A 436 54.76 -6.00 -25.68
C LEU A 436 53.87 -6.95 -26.48
N GLU A 437 54.44 -8.06 -26.97
CA GLU A 437 53.75 -9.13 -27.68
C GLU A 437 52.63 -9.75 -26.83
N LYS A 438 52.91 -10.02 -25.54
CA LYS A 438 51.92 -10.54 -24.59
C LYS A 438 50.81 -9.54 -24.25
N ASN A 439 51.15 -8.26 -24.11
CA ASN A 439 50.21 -7.20 -23.74
C ASN A 439 49.39 -6.64 -24.92
N THR A 440 49.66 -7.06 -26.15
CA THR A 440 48.88 -6.70 -27.36
C THR A 440 47.93 -7.82 -27.80
N ALA A 441 47.61 -8.76 -26.90
CA ALA A 441 46.78 -9.93 -27.18
C ALA A 441 45.35 -9.55 -27.62
N GLY A 442 45.18 -9.57 -28.94
CA GLY A 442 44.05 -9.13 -29.76
C GLY A 442 44.56 -8.99 -31.20
N GLY A 443 43.71 -8.69 -32.19
CA GLY A 443 44.07 -8.70 -33.62
C GLY A 443 45.33 -7.89 -34.02
N ALA A 444 45.80 -6.96 -33.18
CA ALA A 444 47.02 -6.18 -33.39
C ALA A 444 48.33 -6.94 -33.10
N GLY A 445 48.38 -7.83 -32.10
CA GLY A 445 49.61 -8.60 -31.78
C GLY A 445 49.99 -9.59 -32.87
N LYS A 446 49.00 -10.11 -33.61
CA LYS A 446 49.20 -11.03 -34.74
C LYS A 446 49.82 -10.34 -35.96
N ILE A 447 49.45 -9.09 -36.21
CA ILE A 447 49.95 -8.26 -37.32
C ILE A 447 51.44 -7.90 -37.15
N LEU A 448 51.91 -7.75 -35.92
CA LEU A 448 53.31 -7.44 -35.62
C LEU A 448 54.26 -8.61 -35.95
N LEU A 449 53.87 -9.84 -35.62
CA LEU A 449 54.72 -11.04 -35.78
C LEU A 449 54.69 -11.65 -37.19
N GLU A 450 53.62 -11.44 -37.94
CA GLU A 450 53.47 -11.97 -39.31
C GLU A 450 54.06 -11.02 -40.39
N SER A 451 54.64 -9.90 -39.96
CA SER A 451 55.25 -8.93 -40.86
C SER A 451 56.64 -9.36 -41.34
N GLU A 452 56.96 -9.12 -42.62
CA GLU A 452 58.24 -9.55 -43.22
C GLU A 452 59.48 -8.99 -42.50
N TRP A 453 59.35 -7.83 -41.84
CA TRP A 453 60.42 -7.20 -41.08
C TRP A 453 60.63 -7.78 -39.67
N ALA A 454 59.70 -8.61 -39.17
CA ALA A 454 59.81 -9.26 -37.86
C ALA A 454 60.57 -10.60 -37.91
N VAL A 455 60.77 -11.19 -39.10
CA VAL A 455 61.45 -12.49 -39.27
C VAL A 455 62.85 -12.54 -38.65
N PRO A 456 63.73 -11.53 -38.80
CA PRO A 456 65.05 -11.53 -38.16
C PRO A 456 64.97 -11.47 -36.63
N TYR A 457 63.97 -10.76 -36.08
CA TYR A 457 63.73 -10.65 -34.64
C TYR A 457 63.26 -11.98 -34.04
N VAL A 458 62.36 -12.69 -34.71
CA VAL A 458 61.90 -14.03 -34.27
C VAL A 458 63.05 -15.04 -34.23
N GLN A 459 63.92 -15.04 -35.25
CA GLN A 459 65.11 -15.91 -35.28
C GLN A 459 66.16 -15.58 -34.20
N LEU A 460 66.24 -14.31 -33.77
CA LEU A 460 67.14 -13.86 -32.70
C LEU A 460 66.57 -14.25 -31.32
N LYS A 461 65.26 -14.05 -31.11
CA LYS A 461 64.49 -14.47 -29.93
C LYS A 461 64.66 -15.97 -29.66
N ASP A 462 64.49 -16.80 -30.69
CA ASP A 462 64.57 -18.27 -30.54
C ASP A 462 65.98 -18.74 -30.16
N ARG A 463 67.04 -18.03 -30.59
CA ARG A 463 68.43 -18.34 -30.24
C ARG A 463 68.84 -17.92 -28.83
N GLN A 464 68.16 -16.95 -28.23
CA GLN A 464 68.46 -16.50 -26.86
C GLN A 464 67.64 -17.25 -25.79
N LEU A 465 66.57 -17.95 -26.20
CA LEU A 465 65.70 -18.73 -25.32
C LEU A 465 65.98 -20.25 -25.36
N SER A 466 66.80 -20.71 -26.31
CA SER A 466 67.35 -22.07 -26.40
C SER A 466 68.64 -22.20 -25.59
#